data_AF-A0A2G2FYJ7-F1
#
_entry.id   AF-A0A2G2FYJ7-F1
#
_cell.length_a   1.000
_cell.length_b   1.000
_cell.length_c   1.000
_cell.angle_alpha   90.00
_cell.angle_beta   90.00
_cell.angle_gamma   90.00
#
_symmetry.space_group_name_H-M   'P 1'
#
loop_
_entity.id
_entity.type
_entity.pdbx_description
1 polymer ?
#
loop_
_entity_poly.entity_id
_entity_poly.type
_entity_poly.pdbx_seq_one_letter_code
_entity_poly.pdbx_strand_id
1 'polypeptide(L)'
;MTNNKLTKKDKTSPLISEEIFKKWLDENISRFKYKPIINVKGGFCFQSITKGINLHIDFSQPEAFFSFDDVVTNENYDLHTIEYIGREKHHPDKGFYDADRVDGVYTYYDTYAELIITEVFEKIIQYCNENFKEENAFYLINYGGATEGFIASTNEEDVIKIKKVKHKNNKDVYYLKYSLFEKYK
;
A
#
# COMPACT_ATOMS: atom_id res chain seq x y z
N MET A 1 36.26 -17.91 22.67
CA MET A 1 36.08 -16.81 21.70
C MET A 1 35.28 -17.35 20.53
N THR A 2 33.97 -17.16 20.54
CA THR A 2 33.07 -17.71 19.53
C THR A 2 32.98 -16.73 18.36
N ASN A 3 33.57 -17.12 17.24
CA ASN A 3 33.44 -16.41 15.96
C ASN A 3 32.00 -16.55 15.45
N ASN A 4 31.15 -15.57 15.75
CA ASN A 4 29.86 -15.43 15.08
C ASN A 4 30.09 -14.89 13.66
N LYS A 5 30.25 -15.81 12.70
CA LYS A 5 30.04 -15.51 11.29
C LYS A 5 28.54 -15.26 11.08
N LEU A 6 28.17 -13.99 10.95
CA LEU A 6 26.87 -13.57 10.42
C LEU A 6 26.67 -14.25 9.07
N THR A 7 25.62 -15.06 8.96
CA THR A 7 25.28 -15.77 7.72
C THR A 7 24.51 -14.82 6.80
N LYS A 8 24.61 -15.04 5.48
CA LYS A 8 23.98 -14.25 4.40
C LYS A 8 22.45 -14.12 4.44
N LYS A 9 21.79 -14.48 5.55
CA LYS A 9 20.35 -14.40 5.78
C LYS A 9 19.90 -13.09 6.46
N ASP A 10 20.83 -12.24 6.91
CA ASP A 10 20.57 -10.95 7.56
C ASP A 10 20.48 -9.77 6.57
N LYS A 11 19.91 -9.98 5.38
CA LYS A 11 19.78 -8.92 4.38
C LYS A 11 18.34 -8.42 4.34
N THR A 12 18.20 -7.18 4.84
CA THR A 12 17.06 -6.25 4.71
C THR A 12 15.75 -6.80 5.25
N SER A 13 15.61 -6.76 6.59
CA SER A 13 14.41 -7.20 7.29
C SER A 13 13.26 -6.21 7.09
N PRO A 14 12.11 -6.64 6.56
CA PRO A 14 10.85 -5.89 6.51
C PRO A 14 10.48 -5.14 7.81
N LEU A 15 10.98 -5.61 8.94
CA LEU A 15 10.80 -5.02 10.27
C LEU A 15 11.36 -3.58 10.39
N ILE A 16 12.40 -3.22 9.64
CA ILE A 16 13.01 -1.87 9.77
C ILE A 16 12.08 -0.80 9.19
N SER A 17 11.47 -1.06 8.03
CA SER A 17 10.55 -0.12 7.38
C SER A 17 9.29 0.10 8.22
N GLU A 18 8.73 -0.97 8.78
CA GLU A 18 7.56 -0.88 9.67
C GLU A 18 7.87 -0.07 10.95
N GLU A 19 9.05 -0.26 11.55
CA GLU A 19 9.48 0.50 12.72
C GLU A 19 9.68 1.99 12.42
N ILE A 20 10.27 2.33 11.26
CA ILE A 20 10.43 3.72 10.82
C ILE A 20 9.04 4.32 10.56
N PHE A 21 8.16 3.58 9.87
CA PHE A 21 6.80 4.05 9.58
C PHE A 21 6.03 4.32 10.87
N LYS A 22 6.16 3.47 11.89
CA LYS A 22 5.49 3.70 13.19
C LYS A 22 5.87 5.04 13.81
N LYS A 23 7.17 5.32 13.91
CA LYS A 23 7.69 6.57 14.49
C LYS A 23 7.27 7.78 13.66
N TRP A 24 7.45 7.67 12.34
CA TRP A 24 7.06 8.72 11.42
C TRP A 24 5.56 8.99 11.46
N LEU A 25 4.73 7.94 11.55
CA LEU A 25 3.27 8.05 11.60
C LEU A 25 2.83 8.80 12.86
N ASP A 26 3.42 8.53 14.02
CA ASP A 26 3.07 9.23 15.27
C ASP A 26 3.25 10.76 15.12
N GLU A 27 4.27 11.19 14.40
CA GLU A 27 4.56 12.61 14.12
C GLU A 27 3.70 13.19 12.98
N ASN A 28 3.21 12.35 12.07
CA ASN A 28 2.55 12.75 10.83
C ASN A 28 1.06 12.39 10.77
N ILE A 29 0.49 11.78 11.81
CA ILE A 29 -0.90 11.28 11.83
C ILE A 29 -1.93 12.38 11.58
N SER A 30 -1.59 13.63 11.90
CA SER A 30 -2.45 14.81 11.68
C SER A 30 -2.61 15.17 10.19
N ARG A 31 -1.69 14.71 9.33
CA ARG A 31 -1.68 14.96 7.88
C ARG A 31 -2.65 14.04 7.13
N PHE A 32 -3.08 12.96 7.76
CA PHE A 32 -4.07 12.05 7.23
C PHE A 32 -5.48 12.60 7.45
N LYS A 33 -6.24 12.77 6.37
CA LYS A 33 -7.67 13.13 6.46
C LYS A 33 -8.48 12.05 7.18
N TYR A 34 -8.21 10.79 6.85
CA TYR A 34 -8.70 9.60 7.55
C TYR A 34 -7.50 8.89 8.14
N LYS A 35 -7.52 8.60 9.44
CA LYS A 35 -6.35 8.14 10.16
C LYS A 35 -6.26 6.61 10.14
N PRO A 36 -5.10 6.02 9.80
CA PRO A 36 -4.88 4.61 10.05
C PRO A 36 -4.83 4.36 11.55
N ILE A 37 -5.08 3.12 11.94
CA ILE A 37 -4.88 2.62 13.29
C ILE A 37 -3.82 1.52 13.27
N ILE A 38 -3.18 1.32 14.42
CA ILE A 38 -2.24 0.22 14.63
C ILE A 38 -3.07 -1.05 14.88
N ASN A 39 -2.79 -2.10 14.11
CA ASN A 39 -3.43 -3.40 14.31
C ASN A 39 -2.76 -4.14 15.50
N VAL A 40 -3.57 -4.83 16.30
CA VAL A 40 -3.14 -5.59 17.49
C VAL A 40 -2.13 -6.69 17.14
N LYS A 41 -2.15 -7.20 15.90
CA LYS A 41 -1.24 -8.23 15.40
C LYS A 41 0.03 -7.69 14.72
N GLY A 42 0.26 -6.37 14.74
CA GLY A 42 1.28 -5.72 13.91
C GLY A 42 0.68 -5.21 12.59
N GLY A 43 1.38 -4.25 11.96
CA GLY A 43 0.90 -3.54 10.78
C GLY A 43 -0.08 -2.39 11.07
N PHE A 44 -0.42 -1.67 10.00
CA PHE A 44 -1.28 -0.49 10.03
C PHE A 44 -2.49 -0.75 9.16
N CYS A 45 -3.68 -0.31 9.60
CA CYS A 45 -4.87 -0.45 8.77
C CYS A 45 -5.86 0.71 8.93
N PHE A 46 -6.65 0.93 7.89
CA PHE A 46 -7.86 1.74 7.96
C PHE A 46 -9.02 0.79 8.19
N GLN A 47 -9.52 0.75 9.42
CA GLN A 47 -10.65 -0.10 9.76
C GLN A 47 -11.94 0.38 9.10
N SER A 48 -12.68 -0.57 8.54
CA SER A 48 -14.01 -0.34 7.97
C SER A 48 -14.03 0.85 7.01
N ILE A 49 -13.04 0.92 6.11
CA ILE A 49 -13.01 1.94 5.05
C ILE A 49 -14.25 1.81 4.16
N THR A 50 -14.81 0.61 4.08
CA THR A 50 -16.22 0.35 3.78
C THR A 50 -16.72 -0.81 4.64
N LYS A 51 -18.01 -1.13 4.56
CA LYS A 51 -18.69 -2.11 5.44
C LYS A 51 -17.98 -3.47 5.42
N GLY A 52 -17.32 -3.81 6.52
CA GLY A 52 -16.63 -5.10 6.68
C GLY A 52 -15.31 -5.22 5.91
N ILE A 53 -14.83 -4.15 5.26
CA ILE A 53 -13.54 -4.16 4.55
C ILE A 53 -12.55 -3.24 5.27
N ASN A 54 -11.41 -3.81 5.65
CA ASN A 54 -10.26 -3.07 6.14
C ASN A 54 -9.24 -2.88 5.02
N LEU A 55 -8.55 -1.74 5.02
CA LEU A 55 -7.39 -1.53 4.16
C LEU A 55 -6.13 -1.67 5.00
N HIS A 56 -5.26 -2.61 4.67
CA HIS A 56 -4.01 -2.85 5.36
C HIS A 56 -2.84 -2.25 4.60
N ILE A 57 -1.87 -1.69 5.34
CA ILE A 57 -0.57 -1.28 4.83
C ILE A 57 0.41 -2.34 5.27
N ASP A 58 1.08 -2.95 4.30
CA ASP A 58 2.09 -3.97 4.55
C ASP A 58 3.46 -3.46 4.08
N PHE A 59 4.46 -3.73 4.92
CA PHE A 59 5.88 -3.45 4.70
C PHE A 59 6.70 -4.73 4.69
N SER A 60 6.07 -5.91 4.54
CA SER A 60 6.68 -7.25 4.49
C SER A 60 7.63 -7.43 3.30
N GLN A 61 7.61 -6.49 2.35
CA GLN A 61 8.50 -6.39 1.20
C GLN A 61 9.17 -5.00 1.18
N PRO A 62 10.21 -4.79 0.34
CA PRO A 62 10.77 -3.45 0.09
C PRO A 62 9.77 -2.44 -0.47
N GLU A 63 8.61 -2.92 -0.93
CA GLU A 63 7.47 -2.14 -1.38
C GLU A 63 6.45 -1.97 -0.25
N ALA A 64 5.82 -0.79 -0.17
CA ALA A 64 4.59 -0.66 0.58
C ALA A 64 3.41 -0.98 -0.33
N PHE A 65 2.57 -1.90 0.12
CA PHE A 65 1.36 -2.26 -0.59
C PHE A 65 0.14 -2.11 0.29
N PHE A 66 -0.97 -1.78 -0.37
CA PHE A 66 -2.29 -1.87 0.21
C PHE A 66 -2.91 -3.21 -0.10
N SER A 67 -3.56 -3.80 0.89
CA SER A 67 -4.44 -4.95 0.70
C SER A 67 -5.81 -4.71 1.32
N PHE A 68 -6.84 -5.29 0.72
CA PHE A 68 -8.21 -5.19 1.21
C PHE A 68 -8.60 -6.50 1.89
N ASP A 69 -8.83 -6.44 3.20
CA ASP A 69 -9.24 -7.57 4.01
C ASP A 69 -10.74 -7.50 4.29
N ASP A 70 -11.47 -8.52 3.85
CA ASP A 70 -12.88 -8.72 4.19
C ASP A 70 -12.99 -9.48 5.50
N VAL A 71 -13.42 -8.78 6.55
CA VAL A 71 -13.52 -9.36 7.88
C VAL A 71 -14.71 -10.30 8.03
N VAL A 72 -15.66 -10.27 7.09
CA VAL A 72 -16.85 -11.13 7.10
C VAL A 72 -16.53 -12.47 6.44
N THR A 73 -15.89 -12.45 5.28
CA THR A 73 -15.51 -13.68 4.55
C THR A 73 -14.13 -14.21 4.94
N ASN A 74 -13.31 -13.39 5.62
CA ASN A 74 -11.90 -13.66 5.92
C ASN A 74 -11.08 -13.89 4.63
N GLU A 75 -11.42 -13.15 3.57
CA GLU A 75 -10.70 -13.14 2.30
C GLU A 75 -9.86 -11.87 2.15
N ASN A 76 -8.76 -11.96 1.39
CA ASN A 76 -7.87 -10.86 1.05
C ASN A 76 -7.96 -10.65 -0.47
N TYR A 77 -8.27 -9.43 -0.90
CA TYR A 77 -8.72 -9.19 -2.28
C TYR A 77 -7.76 -8.40 -3.17
N ASP A 78 -6.59 -7.98 -2.71
CA ASP A 78 -5.58 -7.40 -3.62
C ASP A 78 -4.24 -7.17 -2.93
N LEU A 79 -3.23 -6.91 -3.77
CA LEU A 79 -1.97 -6.26 -3.43
C LEU A 79 -1.78 -5.07 -4.37
N HIS A 80 -2.25 -3.89 -3.97
CA HIS A 80 -2.02 -2.65 -4.70
C HIS A 80 -0.71 -2.02 -4.24
N THR A 81 0.36 -2.18 -5.03
CA THR A 81 1.63 -1.50 -4.78
C THR A 81 1.43 0.01 -4.90
N ILE A 82 1.70 0.73 -3.81
CA ILE A 82 1.59 2.18 -3.75
C ILE A 82 2.83 2.81 -4.37
N GLU A 83 3.99 2.34 -3.91
CA GLU A 83 5.28 2.67 -4.47
C GLU A 83 6.25 1.51 -4.20
N TYR A 84 7.20 1.36 -5.10
CA TYR A 84 8.23 0.33 -5.06
C TYR A 84 9.61 0.95 -4.91
N ILE A 85 10.34 0.56 -3.87
CA ILE A 85 11.80 0.75 -3.82
C ILE A 85 12.42 -0.62 -4.09
N GLY A 86 12.93 -0.83 -5.30
CA GLY A 86 13.25 -2.19 -5.73
C GLY A 86 14.60 -2.72 -5.32
N ARG A 87 15.62 -1.86 -5.38
CA ARG A 87 16.97 -2.22 -4.94
C ARG A 87 17.61 -1.02 -4.28
N GLU A 88 17.44 -0.90 -2.97
CA GLU A 88 18.18 0.13 -2.25
C GLU A 88 19.68 -0.11 -2.37
N LYS A 89 20.40 0.96 -2.65
CA LYS A 89 21.86 0.97 -2.64
C LYS A 89 22.37 2.20 -1.93
N HIS A 90 23.60 2.10 -1.43
CA HIS A 90 24.31 3.21 -0.83
C HIS A 90 25.52 3.57 -1.70
N HIS A 91 25.58 4.81 -2.16
CA HIS A 91 26.77 5.38 -2.78
C HIS A 91 27.61 6.08 -1.68
N PRO A 92 28.91 5.75 -1.51
CA PRO A 92 29.73 6.27 -0.42
C PRO A 92 29.70 7.80 -0.25
N ASP A 93 29.73 8.55 -1.36
CA ASP A 93 29.80 10.02 -1.32
C ASP A 93 28.46 10.73 -1.54
N LYS A 94 27.37 9.98 -1.79
CA LYS A 94 26.07 10.58 -2.16
C LYS A 94 24.92 10.13 -1.27
N GLY A 95 25.02 8.96 -0.64
CA GLY A 95 23.98 8.40 0.22
C GLY A 95 23.16 7.27 -0.43
N PHE A 96 22.01 6.99 0.16
CA PHE A 96 21.04 5.97 -0.22
C PHE A 96 20.21 6.37 -1.43
N TYR A 97 19.88 5.42 -2.30
CA TYR A 97 19.02 5.66 -3.47
C TYR A 97 18.30 4.36 -3.89
N ASP A 98 17.19 4.51 -4.61
CA ASP A 98 16.53 3.41 -5.30
C ASP A 98 17.24 3.09 -6.62
N ALA A 99 17.88 1.92 -6.71
CA ALA A 99 18.60 1.51 -7.91
C ALA A 99 17.70 0.93 -9.01
N ASP A 100 16.42 0.65 -8.73
CA ASP A 100 15.48 0.05 -9.68
C ASP A 100 14.63 1.09 -10.43
N ARG A 101 14.87 2.40 -10.20
CA ARG A 101 14.24 3.47 -10.98
C ARG A 101 14.42 3.27 -12.48
N VAL A 102 13.29 3.17 -13.18
CA VAL A 102 13.22 2.89 -14.62
C VAL A 102 13.65 4.11 -15.46
N ASP A 103 13.52 5.32 -14.92
CA ASP A 103 13.92 6.57 -15.58
C ASP A 103 15.44 6.81 -15.55
N GLY A 104 16.20 6.04 -14.76
CA GLY A 104 17.65 6.19 -14.60
C GLY A 104 18.06 7.48 -13.87
N VAL A 105 17.11 8.23 -13.30
CA VAL A 105 17.38 9.46 -12.54
C VAL A 105 17.37 9.13 -11.06
N TYR A 106 18.56 9.08 -10.45
CA TYR A 106 18.71 8.73 -9.05
C TYR A 106 18.71 9.97 -8.15
N THR A 107 17.73 10.04 -7.26
CA THR A 107 17.75 10.92 -6.08
C THR A 107 18.48 10.21 -4.96
N TYR A 108 19.38 10.93 -4.28
CA TYR A 108 20.16 10.39 -3.18
C TYR A 108 19.73 11.03 -1.85
N TYR A 109 19.75 10.23 -0.79
CA TYR A 109 19.31 10.58 0.56
C TYR A 109 20.40 10.22 1.57
N ASP A 110 20.62 11.04 2.59
CA ASP A 110 21.70 10.81 3.56
C ASP A 110 21.45 9.55 4.39
N THR A 111 20.18 9.23 4.65
CA THR A 111 19.77 8.05 5.41
C THR A 111 18.74 7.19 4.67
N TYR A 112 18.71 5.90 5.00
CA TYR A 112 17.65 4.99 4.54
C TYR A 112 16.25 5.46 4.98
N ALA A 113 16.15 6.06 6.17
CA ALA A 113 14.89 6.59 6.68
C ALA A 113 14.35 7.72 5.78
N GLU A 114 15.21 8.65 5.35
CA GLU A 114 14.81 9.73 4.43
C GLU A 114 14.38 9.20 3.06
N LEU A 115 15.10 8.20 2.52
CA LEU A 115 14.72 7.52 1.28
C LEU A 115 13.30 6.94 1.38
N ILE A 116 13.03 6.12 2.40
CA ILE A 116 11.73 5.44 2.51
C ILE A 116 10.60 6.39 2.89
N ILE A 117 10.86 7.39 3.73
CA ILE A 117 9.87 8.42 4.06
C ILE A 117 9.46 9.15 2.78
N THR A 118 10.43 9.61 1.99
CA THR A 118 10.17 10.47 0.83
C THR A 118 9.55 9.71 -0.33
N GLU A 119 10.12 8.54 -0.67
CA GLU A 119 9.67 7.80 -1.84
C GLU A 119 8.40 6.99 -1.51
N VAL A 120 8.22 6.48 -0.29
CA VAL A 120 7.10 5.58 0.02
C VAL A 120 6.07 6.22 0.94
N PHE A 121 6.46 6.69 2.13
CA PHE A 121 5.46 7.08 3.15
C PHE A 121 4.67 8.33 2.77
N GLU A 122 5.33 9.29 2.12
CA GLU A 122 4.67 10.47 1.56
C GLU A 122 3.63 10.09 0.48
N LYS A 123 3.91 9.04 -0.32
CA LYS A 123 2.97 8.52 -1.32
C LYS A 123 1.77 7.83 -0.70
N ILE A 124 1.95 7.16 0.45
CA ILE A 124 0.84 6.61 1.24
C ILE A 124 -0.11 7.75 1.65
N ILE A 125 0.40 8.84 2.24
CA ILE A 125 -0.43 10.00 2.62
C ILE A 125 -1.12 10.59 1.40
N GLN A 126 -0.37 10.79 0.30
CA GLN A 126 -0.91 11.35 -0.92
C GLN A 126 -2.07 10.51 -1.44
N TYR A 127 -1.87 9.19 -1.61
CA TYR A 127 -2.90 8.27 -2.06
C TYR A 127 -4.13 8.31 -1.14
N CYS A 128 -3.94 8.23 0.18
CA CYS A 128 -5.03 8.27 1.14
C CYS A 128 -5.83 9.57 1.04
N ASN A 129 -5.16 10.73 1.02
CA ASN A 129 -5.84 12.02 0.96
C ASN A 129 -6.52 12.27 -0.39
N GLU A 130 -6.00 11.72 -1.48
CA GLU A 130 -6.58 11.84 -2.81
C GLU A 130 -7.78 10.89 -3.02
N ASN A 131 -7.73 9.68 -2.46
CA ASN A 131 -8.69 8.62 -2.75
C ASN A 131 -9.75 8.40 -1.66
N PHE A 132 -9.47 8.76 -0.40
CA PHE A 132 -10.42 8.55 0.69
C PHE A 132 -11.35 9.75 0.75
N LYS A 133 -12.36 9.74 -0.13
CA LYS A 133 -13.34 10.80 -0.30
C LYS A 133 -14.73 10.19 -0.45
N GLU A 134 -15.77 10.93 -0.06
CA GLU A 134 -17.15 10.42 -0.05
C GLU A 134 -17.67 10.13 -1.46
N GLU A 135 -17.18 10.88 -2.46
CA GLU A 135 -17.49 10.69 -3.87
C GLU A 135 -16.78 9.48 -4.52
N ASN A 136 -15.88 8.83 -3.79
CA ASN A 136 -15.20 7.61 -4.22
C ASN A 136 -15.88 6.36 -3.66
N ALA A 137 -15.64 5.23 -4.29
CA ALA A 137 -16.14 3.93 -3.88
C ALA A 137 -15.03 2.88 -3.92
N PHE A 138 -15.20 1.85 -3.10
CA PHE A 138 -14.43 0.61 -3.22
C PHE A 138 -15.10 -0.28 -4.28
N TYR A 139 -14.29 -0.76 -5.21
CA TYR A 139 -14.70 -1.67 -6.28
C TYR A 139 -13.99 -2.99 -6.09
N LEU A 140 -14.78 -4.07 -6.06
CA LEU A 140 -14.28 -5.43 -6.11
C LEU A 140 -14.65 -6.05 -7.45
N ILE A 141 -13.64 -6.55 -8.16
CA ILE A 141 -13.79 -7.24 -9.44
C ILE A 141 -13.43 -8.70 -9.24
N ASN A 142 -14.27 -9.62 -9.71
CA ASN A 142 -13.91 -11.03 -9.83
C ASN A 142 -13.83 -11.39 -11.31
N TYR A 143 -12.76 -12.09 -11.70
CA TYR A 143 -12.59 -12.63 -13.05
C TYR A 143 -12.07 -14.06 -13.01
N GLY A 144 -12.98 -15.04 -13.09
CA GLY A 144 -12.67 -16.44 -13.38
C GLY A 144 -11.58 -17.07 -12.50
N GLY A 145 -11.59 -16.78 -11.19
CA GLY A 145 -10.65 -17.37 -10.21
C GLY A 145 -9.67 -16.37 -9.57
N ALA A 146 -9.73 -15.09 -9.93
CA ALA A 146 -8.99 -14.02 -9.27
C ALA A 146 -9.91 -12.87 -8.87
N THR A 147 -9.54 -12.18 -7.80
CA THR A 147 -10.23 -11.01 -7.26
C THR A 147 -9.26 -9.84 -7.19
N GLU A 148 -9.78 -8.64 -7.42
CA GLU A 148 -9.03 -7.38 -7.30
C GLU A 148 -9.89 -6.30 -6.66
N GLY A 149 -9.27 -5.51 -5.80
CA GLY A 149 -9.88 -4.45 -5.01
C GLY A 149 -9.17 -3.14 -5.23
N PHE A 150 -9.91 -2.07 -5.54
CA PHE A 150 -9.33 -0.73 -5.63
C PHE A 150 -10.36 0.35 -5.28
N ILE A 151 -9.88 1.56 -5.03
CA ILE A 151 -10.71 2.74 -4.74
C ILE A 151 -10.64 3.67 -5.95
N ALA A 152 -11.80 4.13 -6.42
CA ALA A 152 -11.89 5.05 -7.54
C ALA A 152 -13.09 5.99 -7.40
N SER A 153 -13.08 7.05 -8.21
CA SER A 153 -14.23 7.95 -8.34
C SER A 153 -15.47 7.21 -8.82
N THR A 154 -16.62 7.63 -8.32
CA THR A 154 -17.91 7.09 -8.76
C THR A 154 -18.40 7.66 -10.09
N ASN A 155 -17.64 8.57 -10.73
CA ASN A 155 -17.99 9.13 -12.03
C ASN A 155 -18.05 8.04 -13.13
N GLU A 156 -18.92 8.22 -14.11
CA GLU A 156 -19.16 7.19 -15.14
C GLU A 156 -17.94 6.92 -16.02
N GLU A 157 -17.10 7.92 -16.30
CA GLU A 157 -15.94 7.79 -17.17
C GLU A 157 -14.86 6.87 -16.59
N ASP A 158 -14.59 6.97 -15.29
CA ASP A 158 -13.62 6.13 -14.59
C ASP A 158 -14.17 4.71 -14.41
N VAL A 159 -15.47 4.57 -14.13
CA VAL A 159 -16.15 3.26 -14.13
C VAL A 159 -16.09 2.58 -15.50
N ILE A 160 -16.16 3.34 -16.60
CA ILE A 160 -16.01 2.80 -17.95
C ILE A 160 -14.56 2.37 -18.24
N LYS A 161 -13.55 3.10 -17.77
CA LYS A 161 -12.13 2.68 -17.90
C LYS A 161 -11.89 1.36 -17.18
N ILE A 162 -12.37 1.25 -15.95
CA ILE A 162 -12.30 0.02 -15.14
C ILE A 162 -12.90 -1.17 -15.91
N LYS A 163 -14.09 -1.01 -16.48
CA LYS A 163 -14.76 -2.05 -17.27
C LYS A 163 -14.01 -2.42 -18.56
N LYS A 164 -13.27 -1.48 -19.15
CA LYS A 164 -12.54 -1.66 -20.42
C LYS A 164 -11.17 -2.32 -20.26
N VAL A 165 -10.51 -2.18 -19.11
CA VAL A 165 -9.14 -2.68 -18.89
C VAL A 165 -9.05 -4.21 -18.96
N LYS A 166 -10.16 -4.97 -18.83
CA LYS A 166 -10.08 -6.43 -18.56
C LYS A 166 -10.88 -7.40 -19.42
N HIS A 167 -11.39 -7.00 -20.59
CA HIS A 167 -12.12 -7.95 -21.44
C HIS A 167 -11.68 -8.00 -22.89
N LYS A 168 -10.72 -8.89 -23.17
CA LYS A 168 -10.72 -9.62 -24.44
C LYS A 168 -11.27 -11.05 -24.32
N ASN A 169 -11.20 -11.74 -23.17
CA ASN A 169 -11.45 -13.20 -23.15
C ASN A 169 -12.25 -13.83 -21.98
N ASN A 170 -12.63 -13.14 -20.90
CA ASN A 170 -13.39 -13.77 -19.79
C ASN A 170 -14.89 -13.41 -19.83
N LYS A 171 -15.76 -14.41 -19.64
CA LYS A 171 -17.24 -14.26 -19.71
C LYS A 171 -17.89 -13.96 -18.36
N ASP A 172 -17.22 -14.23 -17.24
CA ASP A 172 -17.79 -14.10 -15.90
C ASP A 172 -17.04 -13.03 -15.10
N VAL A 173 -17.36 -11.76 -15.37
CA VAL A 173 -16.89 -10.65 -14.55
C VAL A 173 -18.07 -9.91 -13.98
N TYR A 174 -18.07 -9.83 -12.65
CA TYR A 174 -19.02 -9.05 -11.89
C TYR A 174 -18.29 -8.02 -11.04
N TYR A 175 -18.97 -6.89 -10.83
CA TYR A 175 -18.46 -5.74 -10.11
C TYR A 175 -19.31 -5.54 -8.88
N LEU A 176 -18.68 -5.51 -7.71
CA LEU A 176 -19.32 -5.05 -6.48
C LEU A 176 -18.79 -3.65 -6.18
N LYS A 177 -19.73 -2.73 -5.92
CA LYS A 177 -19.44 -1.33 -5.58
C LYS A 177 -19.91 -1.09 -4.16
N TYR A 178 -19.02 -0.58 -3.33
CA TYR A 178 -19.31 -0.23 -1.95
C TYR A 178 -19.00 1.23 -1.71
N SER A 179 -19.92 1.95 -1.07
CA SER A 179 -19.68 3.33 -0.66
C SER A 179 -18.58 3.36 0.39
N LEU A 180 -17.65 4.31 0.30
CA LEU A 180 -16.67 4.48 1.37
C LEU A 180 -17.36 5.00 2.64
N PHE A 181 -16.82 4.60 3.79
CA PHE A 181 -17.24 4.98 5.14
C PHE A 181 -18.67 4.59 5.51
N GLU A 182 -19.31 3.69 4.75
CA GLU A 182 -20.61 3.14 5.10
C GLU A 182 -20.48 2.28 6.37
N LYS A 183 -21.04 2.76 7.48
CA LYS A 183 -21.08 2.05 8.76
C LYS A 183 -22.31 1.15 8.86
N TYR A 184 -22.20 0.06 9.62
CA TYR A 184 -23.38 -0.68 10.06
C TYR A 184 -24.31 0.26 10.85
N LYS A 185 -25.58 0.34 10.44
CA LYS A 185 -26.65 1.00 11.20
C LYS A 185 -27.21 0.05 12.25
#